data_AF-A0A7C7K970-F1
#
_entry.id   AF-A0A7C7K970-F1
#
_cell.length_a   1.000
_cell.length_b   1.000
_cell.length_c   1.000
_cell.angle_alpha   90.00
_cell.angle_beta   90.00
_cell.angle_gamma   90.00
#
_symmetry.space_group_name_H-M   'P 1'
#
loop_
_entity.id
_entity.type
_entity.pdbx_description
1 polymer ?
#
loop_
_entity_poly.entity_id
_entity_poly.type
_entity_poly.pdbx_seq_one_letter_code
_entity_poly.pdbx_strand_id
1 'polypeptide(L)'
;MKGIEIKSADVNVEFDYFLQGSVIKGTVNNSVTEVRSYFEVDSEETEEKVIEVIKLAKQGCFAESLVRNAIPLVSTCLLNGNEISVT
;
A
#
# COMPACT_ATOMS: atom_id res chain seq x y z
N MET A 1 -17.83 -16.76 2.90
CA MET A 1 -17.18 -16.48 1.59
C MET A 1 -18.23 -16.64 0.50
N LYS A 2 -18.18 -15.85 -0.58
CA LYS A 2 -19.22 -15.87 -1.64
C LYS A 2 -19.30 -17.15 -2.48
N GLY A 3 -18.43 -18.14 -2.24
CA GLY A 3 -18.47 -19.41 -2.97
C GLY A 3 -18.19 -19.26 -4.47
N ILE A 4 -17.47 -18.20 -4.86
CA ILE A 4 -17.08 -17.92 -6.24
C ILE A 4 -15.70 -18.52 -6.45
N GLU A 5 -15.55 -19.30 -7.51
CA GLU A 5 -14.28 -19.94 -7.86
C GLU A 5 -13.39 -18.97 -8.63
N ILE A 6 -12.20 -18.70 -8.07
CA ILE A 6 -11.13 -17.93 -8.70
C ILE A 6 -9.99 -18.90 -8.94
N LYS A 7 -9.59 -19.09 -10.21
CA LYS A 7 -8.51 -20.00 -10.59
C LYS A 7 -7.15 -19.41 -10.22
N SER A 8 -6.95 -18.15 -10.57
CA SER A 8 -5.77 -17.37 -10.16
C SER A 8 -6.15 -15.91 -9.90
N ALA A 9 -5.36 -15.28 -9.04
CA ALA A 9 -5.42 -13.86 -8.78
C ALA A 9 -3.99 -13.37 -8.52
N ASP A 10 -3.48 -12.58 -9.45
CA ASP A 10 -2.10 -12.11 -9.46
C ASP A 10 -2.09 -10.60 -9.31
N VAL A 11 -1.23 -10.10 -8.42
CA VAL A 11 -1.06 -8.67 -8.21
C VAL A 11 0.39 -8.29 -8.35
N ASN A 12 0.64 -7.31 -9.22
CA ASN A 12 1.89 -6.60 -9.32
C ASN A 12 1.68 -5.18 -8.79
N VAL A 13 2.55 -4.73 -7.89
CA VAL A 13 2.50 -3.38 -7.32
C VAL A 13 3.85 -2.72 -7.52
N GLU A 14 3.82 -1.53 -8.09
CA GLU A 14 4.99 -0.69 -8.33
C GLU A 14 4.80 0.66 -7.64
N PHE A 15 5.90 1.28 -7.23
CA PHE A 15 5.87 2.64 -6.73
C PHE A 15 7.12 3.40 -7.17
N ASP A 16 6.91 4.65 -7.55
CA ASP A 16 7.99 5.59 -7.83
C ASP A 16 8.25 6.40 -6.57
N TYR A 17 9.52 6.46 -6.15
CA TYR A 17 9.92 7.22 -4.98
C TYR A 17 11.24 7.92 -5.24
N PHE A 18 11.49 8.97 -4.46
CA PHE A 18 12.81 9.58 -4.37
C PHE A 18 13.25 9.65 -2.91
N LEU A 19 14.55 9.50 -2.71
CA LEU A 19 15.26 9.84 -1.48
C LEU A 19 16.51 10.60 -1.89
N GLN A 20 16.66 11.82 -1.38
CA GLN A 20 17.72 12.73 -1.80
C GLN A 20 18.21 13.57 -0.63
N GLY A 21 19.28 14.34 -0.87
CA GLY A 21 19.89 15.23 0.12
C GLY A 21 21.05 14.59 0.88
N SER A 22 21.35 15.14 2.06
CA SER A 22 22.49 14.71 2.88
C SER A 22 22.17 14.75 4.36
N VAL A 23 22.53 13.69 5.07
CA VAL A 23 22.45 13.63 6.53
C VAL A 23 23.35 14.68 7.16
N ILE A 24 24.61 14.79 6.71
CA ILE A 24 25.59 15.73 7.25
C ILE A 24 25.13 17.18 7.09
N LYS A 25 24.49 17.50 5.96
CA LYS A 25 23.99 18.85 5.67
C LYS A 25 22.58 19.11 6.19
N GLY A 26 21.91 18.11 6.78
CA GLY A 26 20.53 18.23 7.25
C GLY A 26 19.49 18.47 6.14
N THR A 27 19.73 17.96 4.92
CA THR A 27 18.87 18.22 3.75
C THR A 27 18.15 16.98 3.24
N VAL A 28 18.07 15.91 4.04
CA VAL A 28 17.39 14.67 3.64
C VAL A 28 15.92 14.95 3.36
N ASN A 29 15.47 14.54 2.18
CA ASN A 29 14.07 14.64 1.78
C ASN A 29 13.68 13.41 0.96
N ASN A 30 12.43 12.98 1.08
CA ASN A 30 11.90 11.85 0.34
C ASN A 30 10.42 12.03 0.04
N SER A 31 9.92 11.28 -0.94
CA SER A 31 8.48 11.09 -1.18
C SER A 31 8.26 9.86 -2.04
N VAL A 32 7.02 9.38 -2.06
CA VAL A 32 6.47 8.51 -3.10
C VAL A 32 5.68 9.39 -4.05
N THR A 33 5.89 9.29 -5.36
CA THR A 33 5.24 10.13 -6.38
C THR A 33 4.09 9.42 -7.08
N GLU A 34 4.15 8.10 -7.20
CA GLU A 34 3.08 7.31 -7.79
C GLU A 34 3.11 5.87 -7.24
N VAL A 35 1.94 5.24 -7.13
CA VAL A 35 1.77 3.82 -6.84
C VAL A 35 0.84 3.24 -7.89
N ARG A 36 1.26 2.16 -8.57
CA ARG A 36 0.50 1.45 -9.59
C ARG A 36 0.24 0.04 -9.13
N SER A 37 -0.98 -0.46 -9.31
CA SER A 37 -1.33 -1.85 -9.05
C SER A 37 -1.95 -2.45 -10.30
N TYR A 38 -1.30 -3.48 -10.83
CA TYR A 38 -1.83 -4.34 -11.87
C TYR A 38 -2.41 -5.59 -11.19
N PHE A 39 -3.70 -5.84 -11.40
CA PHE A 39 -4.40 -6.97 -10.80
C PHE A 39 -5.06 -7.78 -11.89
N GLU A 40 -4.67 -9.04 -11.99
CA GLU A 40 -5.15 -10.00 -12.98
C GLU A 40 -5.87 -11.14 -12.26
N VAL A 41 -7.00 -11.57 -12.81
CA VAL A 41 -7.84 -12.62 -12.22
C VAL A 41 -8.34 -13.53 -13.33
N ASP A 42 -8.16 -14.84 -13.15
CA ASP A 42 -8.73 -15.89 -14.01
C ASP A 42 -9.88 -16.61 -13.29
N SER A 43 -11.01 -16.75 -13.98
CA SER A 43 -12.20 -17.43 -13.47
C SER A 43 -13.12 -17.85 -14.62
N GLU A 44 -13.81 -18.98 -14.45
CA GLU A 44 -14.88 -19.45 -15.34
C GLU A 44 -16.28 -18.94 -14.92
N GLU A 45 -16.36 -18.21 -13.80
CA GLU A 45 -17.61 -17.61 -13.33
C GLU A 45 -18.03 -16.42 -14.20
N THR A 46 -19.27 -15.96 -14.03
CA THR A 46 -19.74 -14.79 -14.78
C THR A 46 -19.00 -13.52 -14.36
N GLU A 47 -18.79 -12.62 -15.33
CA GLU A 47 -18.07 -11.37 -15.13
C GLU A 47 -18.62 -10.56 -13.96
N GLU A 48 -19.96 -10.49 -13.80
CA GLU A 48 -20.60 -9.71 -12.74
C GLU A 48 -20.23 -10.22 -11.34
N LYS A 49 -20.20 -11.54 -11.17
CA LYS A 49 -19.82 -12.17 -9.90
C LYS A 49 -18.36 -11.90 -9.58
N VAL A 50 -17.48 -12.05 -10.56
CA VAL A 50 -16.04 -11.82 -10.40
C VAL A 50 -15.77 -10.35 -10.07
N ILE A 51 -16.38 -9.41 -10.79
CA ILE A 51 -16.26 -7.97 -10.52
C ILE A 51 -16.68 -7.63 -9.09
N GLU A 52 -17.76 -8.23 -8.60
CA GLU A 52 -18.22 -7.98 -7.23
C GLU A 52 -17.18 -8.43 -6.19
N VAL A 53 -16.56 -9.60 -6.39
CA VAL A 53 -15.47 -10.09 -5.54
C VAL A 53 -14.25 -9.18 -5.63
N ILE A 54 -13.86 -8.77 -6.82
CA ILE A 54 -12.71 -7.87 -7.04
C ILE A 54 -12.94 -6.54 -6.29
N LYS A 55 -14.15 -5.98 -6.37
CA LYS A 55 -14.51 -4.75 -5.65
C LYS A 55 -14.36 -4.92 -4.13
N LEU A 56 -14.83 -6.03 -3.58
CA LEU A 56 -14.67 -6.35 -2.17
C LEU A 56 -13.20 -6.53 -1.78
N ALA A 57 -12.41 -7.22 -2.60
CA ALA A 57 -10.98 -7.40 -2.37
C ALA A 57 -10.24 -6.05 -2.36
N LYS A 58 -10.54 -5.16 -3.31
CA LYS A 58 -9.96 -3.81 -3.38
C LYS A 58 -10.40 -2.92 -2.22
N GLN A 59 -11.65 -3.03 -1.76
CA GLN A 59 -12.12 -2.34 -0.54
C GLN A 59 -11.38 -2.82 0.72
N GLY A 60 -11.04 -4.11 0.78
CA GLY A 60 -10.28 -4.70 1.88
C GLY A 60 -8.75 -4.53 1.77
N CYS A 61 -8.24 -3.94 0.68
CA CYS A 61 -6.81 -3.83 0.45
C CYS A 61 -6.18 -2.75 1.36
N PHE A 62 -5.52 -3.20 2.44
CA PHE A 62 -4.85 -2.31 3.39
C PHE A 62 -3.81 -1.41 2.73
N ALA A 63 -3.03 -1.93 1.77
CA ALA A 63 -2.01 -1.16 1.07
C ALA A 63 -2.60 -0.02 0.23
N GLU A 64 -3.64 -0.28 -0.56
CA GLU A 64 -4.34 0.78 -1.31
C GLU A 64 -4.99 1.80 -0.37
N SER A 65 -5.54 1.35 0.74
CA SER A 65 -6.11 2.23 1.75
C SER A 65 -5.06 3.14 2.39
N LEU A 66 -3.87 2.61 2.71
CA LEU A 66 -2.76 3.38 3.29
C LEU A 66 -2.24 4.45 2.32
N VAL A 67 -2.21 4.15 1.02
CA VAL A 67 -1.79 5.12 -0.02
C VAL A 67 -2.85 6.20 -0.25
N ARG A 68 -4.15 5.83 -0.26
CA ARG A 68 -5.24 6.77 -0.57
C ARG A 68 -5.61 7.68 0.60
N ASN A 69 -5.34 7.25 1.83
CA ASN A 69 -5.78 7.96 3.02
C ASN A 69 -4.57 8.50 3.79
N ALA A 70 -4.60 9.79 4.13
CA ALA A 70 -3.70 10.34 5.14
C ALA A 70 -4.12 9.82 6.52
N ILE A 71 -3.42 8.79 7.01
CA ILE A 71 -3.61 8.25 8.35
C ILE A 71 -2.56 8.81 9.31
N PRO A 72 -2.90 9.06 10.59
CA PRO A 72 -1.90 9.48 11.58
C PRO A 72 -0.80 8.42 11.74
N LEU A 73 0.45 8.85 11.61
CA LEU A 73 1.62 8.04 11.95
C LEU A 73 2.08 8.38 13.36
N VAL A 74 2.06 7.40 14.26
CA VAL A 74 2.63 7.53 15.60
C VAL A 74 3.98 6.81 15.60
N SER A 75 5.05 7.54 15.91
CA SER A 75 6.42 7.03 15.96
C SER A 75 7.04 7.32 17.33
N THR A 76 7.59 6.29 17.97
CA THR A 76 8.30 6.41 19.25
C THR A 76 9.78 6.17 19.01
N CYS A 77 10.62 7.13 19.40
CA CYS A 77 12.07 7.02 19.28
C CYS A 77 12.71 6.90 20.66
N LEU A 78 13.53 5.88 20.85
CA LEU A 78 14.32 5.69 22.07
C LEU A 78 15.78 6.01 21.78
N LEU A 79 16.34 6.98 22.50
CA LEU A 79 17.78 7.28 22.50
C LEU A 79 18.36 6.91 23.86
N ASN A 80 19.21 5.87 23.88
CA ASN A 80 19.82 5.33 25.10
C ASN A 80 18.79 4.99 26.19
N GLY A 81 17.66 4.41 25.77
CA GLY A 81 16.57 4.01 26.67
C GLY A 81 15.63 5.15 27.11
N ASN A 82 15.87 6.39 26.68
CA ASN A 82 14.97 7.51 26.94
C ASN A 82 14.13 7.81 25.70
N GLU A 83 12.83 8.02 25.89
CA GLU A 83 11.94 8.45 24.83
C GLU A 83 12.23 9.89 24.42
N ILE A 84 12.38 10.11 23.11
CA ILE A 84 12.63 11.42 22.51
C ILE A 84 11.65 11.68 21.35
N SER A 85 11.30 12.95 21.14
CA SER A 85 10.53 13.38 19.97
C SER A 85 11.47 13.77 18.83
N VAL A 86 11.26 13.21 17.64
CA VAL A 86 12.13 13.40 16.45
C VAL A 86 11.36 13.76 15.17
N THR A 87 10.05 14.00 15.28
CA THR A 87 9.12 14.32 14.19
C THR A 87 8.15 15.39 14.62
#